data_AF-A0A1Y2LZV7-F1
#
_entry.id   AF-A0A1Y2LZV7-F1
#
_cell.length_a   1.000
_cell.length_b   1.000
_cell.length_c   1.000
_cell.angle_alpha   90.00
_cell.angle_beta   90.00
_cell.angle_gamma   90.00
#
_symmetry.space_group_name_H-M   'P 1'
#
loop_
_entity.id
_entity.type
_entity.pdbx_description
1 polymer ?
#
loop_
_entity_poly.entity_id
_entity_poly.type
_entity_poly.pdbx_seq_one_letter_code
_entity_poly.pdbx_strand_id
1 'polypeptide(L)'
;MRLVAQWLPLFLFCWPGSVEATDCVGSFTINSPDDVTKLNQCGTFDGNITVAATGTTDIALDGLKNITGSMRIADSDAVLSLSSSTLERLSTLSLYNLPNLSALRLPALGNITKLEMQGLTSLKGCEIATQGLKHDIKEISIIGTAIENMDWLKWPIATTLNIASNDNLANFSFPYSMINAGSSYYISVNRGMRNIDLSQLTGIAGSLAISGNKDRDLQFNKLESIDGYVKLDGPFANISMPHLMSINGALRAQSTVDIIAFCNWLSVQDRLLGHYDCTANNTNPAPIVTSTSSTALNTAEATSSITTSDTSNGSDKSNLSTGAIIGISMGMVVLLSLILTSLALLFFRRRAKKKQAALAQQNATSADRKTHSTSTLGDELDASGVRYEMGGGLVTQELPEAKPRTELDGHTFQEMDNDSEKAFFRHKKPASDSPVGTFELP
;
A
#
# COMPACT_ATOMS: atom_id res chain seq x y z
N MET A 1 -65.84 57.94 35.15
CA MET A 1 -65.48 56.61 34.60
C MET A 1 -64.37 56.81 33.58
N ARG A 2 -63.13 56.48 33.96
CA ARG A 2 -61.94 56.46 33.09
C ARG A 2 -61.61 54.99 32.83
N LEU A 3 -61.42 54.61 31.58
CA LEU A 3 -60.78 53.36 31.18
C LEU A 3 -59.71 53.71 30.16
N VAL A 4 -58.46 53.60 30.60
CA VAL A 4 -57.24 53.73 29.78
C VAL A 4 -56.91 52.30 29.33
N ALA A 5 -56.95 52.06 28.03
CA ALA A 5 -56.56 50.78 27.43
C ALA A 5 -55.04 50.77 27.22
N GLN A 6 -54.36 49.99 28.06
CA GLN A 6 -52.91 49.81 28.05
C GLN A 6 -52.54 48.66 27.10
N TRP A 7 -51.84 48.98 26.01
CA TRP A 7 -51.28 48.00 25.08
C TRP A 7 -49.91 47.57 25.60
N LEU A 8 -49.74 46.29 25.94
CA LEU A 8 -48.43 45.67 26.21
C LEU A 8 -47.84 45.15 24.88
N PRO A 9 -46.59 45.52 24.52
CA PRO A 9 -45.90 44.90 23.41
C PRO A 9 -45.34 43.54 23.86
N LEU A 10 -45.69 42.48 23.12
CA LEU A 10 -45.09 41.16 23.25
C LEU A 10 -43.65 41.23 22.72
N PHE A 11 -42.66 41.27 23.61
CA PHE A 11 -41.27 41.03 23.23
C PHE A 11 -41.08 39.52 23.01
N LEU A 12 -41.03 39.10 21.74
CA LEU A 12 -40.47 37.81 21.35
C LEU A 12 -38.97 37.84 21.70
N PHE A 13 -38.59 37.15 22.77
CA PHE A 13 -37.19 36.81 23.02
C PHE A 13 -36.75 35.80 21.96
N CYS A 14 -36.06 36.29 20.92
CA CYS A 14 -35.26 35.44 20.05
C CYS A 14 -34.08 34.96 20.90
N TRP A 15 -34.17 33.73 21.43
CA TRP A 15 -33.02 33.06 22.03
C TRP A 15 -31.99 32.89 20.91
N PRO A 16 -30.76 33.42 21.00
CA PRO A 16 -29.70 32.99 20.11
C PRO A 16 -29.54 31.49 20.36
N GLY A 17 -29.84 30.67 19.34
CA GLY A 17 -29.47 29.26 19.37
C GLY A 17 -27.99 29.20 19.71
N SER A 18 -27.65 28.52 20.80
CA SER A 18 -26.27 28.19 21.11
C SER A 18 -25.77 27.38 19.91
N VAL A 19 -24.89 27.99 19.12
CA VAL A 19 -24.04 27.24 18.20
C VAL A 19 -23.22 26.33 19.11
N GLU A 20 -23.66 25.08 19.27
CA GLU A 20 -22.79 24.07 19.86
C GLU A 20 -21.54 24.07 18.98
N ALA A 21 -20.40 24.38 19.59
CA ALA A 21 -19.14 24.32 18.88
C ALA A 21 -18.99 22.88 18.38
N THR A 22 -18.97 22.71 17.05
CA THR A 22 -18.76 21.40 16.44
C THR A 22 -17.44 20.84 16.96
N ASP A 23 -17.51 19.78 17.74
CA ASP A 23 -16.31 19.08 18.21
C ASP A 23 -15.71 18.34 17.00
N CYS A 24 -14.61 18.88 16.48
CA CYS A 24 -13.96 18.38 15.27
C CYS A 24 -13.03 17.20 15.57
N VAL A 25 -13.39 16.36 16.53
CA VAL A 25 -12.58 15.26 17.05
C VAL A 25 -13.44 14.00 17.18
N GLY A 26 -12.83 12.83 16.95
CA GLY A 26 -13.46 11.54 17.18
C GLY A 26 -14.00 10.89 15.90
N SER A 27 -15.08 10.11 16.03
CA SER A 27 -15.72 9.44 14.89
C SER A 27 -17.03 10.16 14.55
N PHE A 28 -17.15 10.60 13.30
CA PHE A 28 -18.31 11.34 12.81
C PHE A 28 -19.00 10.57 11.69
N THR A 29 -20.32 10.49 11.73
CA THR A 29 -21.12 9.83 10.69
C THR A 29 -22.02 10.84 9.99
N ILE A 30 -21.84 10.98 8.68
CA ILE A 30 -22.70 11.80 7.82
C ILE A 30 -23.97 10.99 7.53
N ASN A 31 -25.11 11.39 8.09
CA ASN A 31 -26.40 10.77 7.82
C ASN A 31 -27.29 11.65 6.93
N SER A 32 -26.97 12.94 6.86
CA SER A 32 -27.75 13.96 6.16
C SER A 32 -26.86 15.08 5.60
N PRO A 33 -27.38 15.89 4.67
CA PRO A 33 -26.68 17.09 4.19
C PRO A 33 -26.33 18.10 5.31
N ASP A 34 -27.11 18.14 6.39
CA ASP A 34 -26.84 19.02 7.54
C ASP A 34 -25.53 18.62 8.25
N ASP A 35 -25.18 17.33 8.25
CA ASP A 35 -23.95 16.84 8.86
C ASP A 35 -22.71 17.22 8.03
N VAL A 36 -22.85 17.32 6.70
CA VAL A 36 -21.82 17.89 5.81
C VAL A 36 -21.59 19.36 6.16
N THR A 37 -22.68 20.10 6.41
CA THR A 37 -22.62 21.52 6.80
C THR A 37 -21.92 21.71 8.15
N LYS A 38 -22.16 20.83 9.12
CA LYS A 38 -21.45 20.84 10.41
C LYS A 38 -19.96 20.55 10.23
N LEU A 39 -19.60 19.53 9.45
CA LEU A 39 -18.21 19.19 9.15
C LEU A 39 -17.45 20.35 8.48
N ASN A 40 -18.11 21.10 7.59
CA ASN A 40 -17.50 22.26 6.94
C ASN A 40 -17.24 23.46 7.87
N GLN A 41 -17.70 23.42 9.12
CA GLN A 41 -17.30 24.41 10.13
C GLN A 41 -15.91 24.11 10.71
N CYS A 42 -15.41 22.89 10.51
CA CYS A 42 -14.08 22.46 10.95
C CYS A 42 -13.01 22.80 9.93
N GLY A 43 -11.90 23.40 10.36
CA GLY A 43 -10.69 23.52 9.52
C GLY A 43 -9.87 22.22 9.50
N THR A 44 -9.78 21.54 10.64
CA THR A 44 -9.12 20.23 10.79
C THR A 44 -10.08 19.32 11.55
N PHE A 45 -10.26 18.10 11.06
CA PHE A 45 -10.99 17.04 11.74
C PHE A 45 -10.01 15.97 12.24
N ASP A 46 -9.95 15.77 13.56
CA ASP A 46 -9.08 14.78 14.18
C ASP A 46 -9.84 13.48 14.46
N GLY A 47 -9.85 12.59 13.47
CA GLY A 47 -10.43 11.26 13.58
C GLY A 47 -11.04 10.74 12.29
N ASN A 48 -12.02 9.86 12.41
CA ASN A 48 -12.59 9.11 11.29
C ASN A 48 -13.96 9.66 10.87
N ILE A 49 -14.20 9.73 9.57
CA ILE A 49 -15.48 10.13 8.99
C ILE A 49 -16.07 8.93 8.25
N THR A 50 -17.29 8.55 8.62
CA THR A 50 -18.08 7.56 7.89
C THR A 50 -19.30 8.22 7.27
N VAL A 51 -19.77 7.71 6.14
CA VAL A 51 -21.01 8.18 5.52
C VAL A 51 -22.03 7.07 5.65
N ALA A 52 -23.09 7.32 6.39
CA ALA A 52 -24.26 6.45 6.39
C ALA A 52 -25.05 6.73 5.12
N ALA A 53 -25.11 5.71 4.27
CA ALA A 53 -25.56 5.70 2.88
C ALA A 53 -27.00 6.15 2.58
N THR A 54 -27.70 6.86 3.47
CA THR A 54 -29.12 7.19 3.30
C THR A 54 -29.34 8.66 2.95
N GLY A 55 -29.56 8.95 1.66
CA GLY A 55 -30.14 10.23 1.22
C GLY A 55 -29.17 11.40 1.02
N THR A 56 -27.86 11.22 1.20
CA THR A 56 -26.86 12.25 0.87
C THR A 56 -26.37 12.03 -0.56
N THR A 57 -26.73 12.91 -1.50
CA THR A 57 -26.36 12.79 -2.91
C THR A 57 -24.97 13.35 -3.20
N ASP A 58 -24.69 14.54 -2.67
CA ASP A 58 -23.48 15.30 -2.97
C ASP A 58 -22.76 15.63 -1.66
N ILE A 59 -21.50 15.24 -1.58
CA ILE A 59 -20.67 15.42 -0.38
C ILE A 59 -19.58 16.42 -0.74
N ALA A 60 -19.79 17.69 -0.40
CA ALA A 60 -18.83 18.77 -0.59
C ALA A 60 -18.15 19.14 0.74
N LEU A 61 -16.86 18.86 0.88
CA LEU A 61 -16.07 19.10 2.09
C LEU A 61 -15.17 20.34 1.94
N ASP A 62 -15.73 21.46 1.47
CA ASP A 62 -14.99 22.70 1.16
C ASP A 62 -14.60 23.54 2.39
N GLY A 63 -15.01 23.13 3.60
CA GLY A 63 -14.54 23.74 4.84
C GLY A 63 -13.29 23.09 5.42
N LEU A 64 -13.12 21.79 5.17
CA LEU A 64 -12.07 20.97 5.75
C LEU A 64 -10.76 21.14 4.97
N LYS A 65 -9.67 21.38 5.70
CA LYS A 65 -8.30 21.34 5.16
C LYS A 65 -7.58 20.04 5.48
N ASN A 66 -7.79 19.49 6.68
CA ASN A 66 -7.09 18.30 7.14
C ASN A 66 -8.05 17.31 7.80
N ILE A 67 -7.93 16.05 7.42
CA ILE A 67 -8.52 14.91 8.14
C ILE A 67 -7.35 14.03 8.59
N THR A 68 -7.14 13.90 9.90
CA THR A 68 -6.01 13.12 10.43
C THR A 68 -6.24 11.62 10.27
N GLY A 69 -7.50 11.17 10.28
CA GLY A 69 -7.90 9.78 10.17
C GLY A 69 -8.40 9.39 8.78
N SER A 70 -9.32 8.42 8.77
CA SER A 70 -9.85 7.80 7.56
C SER A 70 -11.23 8.34 7.20
N MET A 71 -11.51 8.42 5.90
CA MET A 71 -12.83 8.67 5.36
C MET A 71 -13.33 7.43 4.64
N ARG A 72 -14.50 6.92 5.05
CA ARG A 72 -15.13 5.74 4.45
C ARG A 72 -16.55 6.06 3.98
N ILE A 73 -16.81 5.79 2.70
CA ILE A 73 -18.13 5.80 2.08
C ILE A 73 -18.38 4.40 1.54
N ALA A 74 -19.45 3.74 1.97
CA ALA A 74 -19.73 2.37 1.58
C ALA A 74 -21.22 2.13 1.36
N ASP A 75 -21.53 1.24 0.42
CA ASP A 75 -22.85 0.62 0.24
C ASP A 75 -23.98 1.64 0.07
N SER A 76 -23.77 2.61 -0.81
CA SER A 76 -24.74 3.69 -1.11
C SER A 76 -24.96 3.85 -2.61
N ASP A 77 -26.22 3.74 -3.02
CA ASP A 77 -26.68 4.11 -4.35
C ASP A 77 -27.10 5.59 -4.43
N ALA A 78 -27.23 6.29 -3.30
CA ALA A 78 -27.61 7.70 -3.27
C ALA A 78 -26.44 8.64 -3.60
N VAL A 79 -25.21 8.30 -3.21
CA VAL A 79 -24.04 9.18 -3.39
C VAL A 79 -23.66 9.27 -4.88
N LEU A 80 -23.79 10.48 -5.43
CA LEU A 80 -23.46 10.84 -6.81
C LEU A 80 -22.10 11.51 -6.92
N SER A 81 -21.70 12.31 -5.91
CA SER A 81 -20.44 13.05 -5.93
C SER A 81 -19.76 13.16 -4.57
N LEU A 82 -18.41 13.16 -4.60
CA LEU A 82 -17.54 13.53 -3.49
C LEU A 82 -16.54 14.59 -3.98
N SER A 83 -16.56 15.77 -3.36
CA SER A 83 -15.68 16.88 -3.73
C SER A 83 -15.12 17.65 -2.55
N SER A 84 -13.93 18.22 -2.73
CA SER A 84 -13.37 19.25 -1.86
C SER A 84 -12.31 20.07 -2.59
N SER A 85 -12.46 21.38 -2.53
CA SER A 85 -11.49 22.36 -3.03
C SER A 85 -10.41 22.72 -2.01
N THR A 86 -10.60 22.37 -0.73
CA THR A 86 -9.74 22.79 0.39
C THR A 86 -9.00 21.65 1.07
N LEU A 87 -9.42 20.39 0.88
CA LEU A 87 -8.86 19.25 1.59
C LEU A 87 -7.44 18.96 1.08
N GLU A 88 -6.44 19.33 1.90
CA GLU A 88 -5.03 19.17 1.60
C GLU A 88 -4.46 17.84 2.11
N ARG A 89 -5.04 17.28 3.18
CA ARG A 89 -4.55 16.06 3.84
C ARG A 89 -5.67 15.12 4.25
N LEU A 90 -5.50 13.84 3.94
CA LEU A 90 -6.36 12.73 4.37
C LEU A 90 -5.52 11.47 4.55
N SER A 91 -5.65 10.73 5.65
CA SER A 91 -4.84 9.51 5.82
C SER A 91 -5.26 8.41 4.84
N THR A 92 -6.53 8.02 4.90
CA THR A 92 -7.11 6.95 4.06
C THR A 92 -8.42 7.39 3.46
N LEU A 93 -8.59 7.20 2.15
CA LEU A 93 -9.88 7.32 1.45
C LEU A 93 -10.36 5.94 1.01
N SER A 94 -11.54 5.56 1.46
CA SER A 94 -12.13 4.24 1.23
C SER A 94 -13.53 4.38 0.63
N LEU A 95 -13.67 4.08 -0.67
CA LEU A 95 -14.92 4.16 -1.43
C LEU A 95 -15.32 2.76 -1.89
N TYR A 96 -16.46 2.26 -1.40
CA TYR A 96 -16.88 0.88 -1.60
C TYR A 96 -18.34 0.79 -2.07
N ASN A 97 -18.57 0.08 -3.17
CA ASN A 97 -19.92 -0.24 -3.65
C ASN A 97 -20.81 1.01 -3.77
N LEU A 98 -20.35 1.96 -4.58
CA LEU A 98 -21.05 3.23 -4.87
C LEU A 98 -21.40 3.26 -6.36
N PRO A 99 -22.46 2.55 -6.79
CA PRO A 99 -22.72 2.31 -8.20
C PRO A 99 -23.04 3.58 -8.99
N ASN A 100 -23.54 4.62 -8.32
CA ASN A 100 -23.95 5.89 -8.94
C ASN A 100 -22.94 7.03 -8.73
N LEU A 101 -21.83 6.79 -8.03
CA LEU A 101 -20.78 7.79 -7.87
C LEU A 101 -20.14 8.07 -9.23
N SER A 102 -20.33 9.29 -9.73
CA SER A 102 -19.87 9.71 -11.05
C SER A 102 -18.81 10.80 -11.00
N ALA A 103 -18.68 11.51 -9.88
CA ALA A 103 -17.71 12.58 -9.70
C ALA A 103 -16.91 12.41 -8.39
N LEU A 104 -15.58 12.31 -8.52
CA LEU A 104 -14.63 12.35 -7.41
C LEU A 104 -13.61 13.46 -7.68
N ARG A 105 -13.65 14.55 -6.89
CA ARG A 105 -12.85 15.77 -7.14
C ARG A 105 -12.19 16.29 -5.87
N LEU A 106 -10.92 15.95 -5.68
CA LEU A 106 -10.07 16.35 -4.57
C LEU A 106 -8.76 16.99 -5.08
N PRO A 107 -8.84 18.12 -5.84
CA PRO A 107 -7.68 18.73 -6.49
C PRO A 107 -6.60 19.20 -5.50
N ALA A 108 -6.98 19.71 -4.33
CA ALA A 108 -6.05 20.23 -3.32
C ALA A 108 -5.32 19.15 -2.52
N LEU A 109 -5.70 17.88 -2.68
CA LEU A 109 -5.19 16.79 -1.84
C LEU A 109 -3.70 16.56 -2.12
N GLY A 110 -2.83 17.00 -1.21
CA GLY A 110 -1.38 16.88 -1.34
C GLY A 110 -0.79 15.74 -0.51
N ASN A 111 -1.53 15.20 0.46
CA ASN A 111 -1.02 14.16 1.34
C ASN A 111 -2.09 13.08 1.60
N ILE A 112 -1.86 11.89 1.02
CA ILE A 112 -2.68 10.70 1.22
C ILE A 112 -1.81 9.46 1.38
N THR A 113 -2.15 8.61 2.35
CA THR A 113 -1.40 7.36 2.61
C THR A 113 -2.00 6.19 1.85
N LYS A 114 -3.34 6.09 1.79
CA LYS A 114 -4.04 4.96 1.19
C LYS A 114 -5.32 5.37 0.45
N LEU A 115 -5.48 4.86 -0.76
CA LEU A 115 -6.65 5.08 -1.61
C LEU A 115 -7.25 3.73 -2.03
N GLU A 116 -8.50 3.50 -1.65
CA GLU A 116 -9.26 2.30 -2.00
C GLU A 116 -10.55 2.71 -2.73
N MET A 117 -10.71 2.19 -3.94
CA MET A 117 -11.88 2.38 -4.78
C MET A 117 -12.34 1.01 -5.26
N GLN A 118 -13.52 0.58 -4.81
CA GLN A 118 -14.07 -0.71 -5.18
C GLN A 118 -15.55 -0.59 -5.57
N GLY A 119 -15.93 -1.17 -6.72
CA GLY A 119 -17.33 -1.21 -7.13
C GLY A 119 -17.92 0.16 -7.46
N LEU A 120 -17.15 1.01 -8.14
CA LEU A 120 -17.54 2.36 -8.56
C LEU A 120 -17.94 2.35 -10.04
N THR A 121 -19.08 1.72 -10.35
CA THR A 121 -19.47 1.37 -11.73
C THR A 121 -19.88 2.55 -12.61
N SER A 122 -20.07 3.74 -12.03
CA SER A 122 -20.34 4.98 -12.79
C SER A 122 -19.15 5.95 -12.81
N LEU A 123 -18.07 5.66 -12.09
CA LEU A 123 -16.92 6.56 -11.97
C LEU A 123 -15.98 6.37 -13.17
N LYS A 124 -16.11 7.23 -14.18
CA LYS A 124 -15.30 7.19 -15.41
C LYS A 124 -13.92 7.82 -15.28
N GLY A 125 -13.77 8.74 -14.33
CA GLY A 125 -12.53 9.43 -14.04
C GLY A 125 -12.59 10.12 -12.69
N CYS A 126 -11.44 10.55 -12.20
CA CYS A 126 -11.33 11.31 -10.96
C CYS A 126 -10.27 12.39 -11.10
N GLU A 127 -10.43 13.44 -10.30
CA GLU A 127 -9.49 14.55 -10.19
C GLU A 127 -8.93 14.51 -8.77
N ILE A 128 -7.71 13.98 -8.59
CA ILE A 128 -7.06 13.86 -7.29
C ILE A 128 -5.67 14.50 -7.38
N ALA A 129 -5.32 15.32 -6.39
CA ALA A 129 -3.97 15.86 -6.22
C ALA A 129 -3.43 16.56 -7.48
N THR A 130 -4.16 17.55 -8.02
CA THR A 130 -3.76 18.23 -9.27
C THR A 130 -2.46 19.01 -9.14
N GLN A 131 -2.10 19.40 -7.92
CA GLN A 131 -0.80 20.03 -7.58
C GLN A 131 0.33 19.02 -7.30
N GLY A 132 0.03 17.72 -7.41
CA GLY A 132 0.93 16.63 -7.05
C GLY A 132 0.92 16.30 -5.55
N LEU A 133 1.35 15.08 -5.22
CA LEU A 133 1.53 14.65 -3.84
C LEU A 133 2.87 15.12 -3.28
N LYS A 134 2.87 15.48 -1.99
CA LYS A 134 4.07 15.87 -1.24
C LYS A 134 4.90 14.67 -0.79
N HIS A 135 4.31 13.47 -0.78
CA HIS A 135 4.92 12.22 -0.34
C HIS A 135 4.39 11.04 -1.14
N ASP A 136 5.14 9.93 -1.12
CA ASP A 136 4.74 8.67 -1.73
C ASP A 136 3.48 8.11 -1.07
N ILE A 137 2.55 7.65 -1.90
CA ILE A 137 1.37 6.91 -1.42
C ILE A 137 1.78 5.47 -1.10
N LYS A 138 1.29 4.91 0.01
CA LYS A 138 1.62 3.53 0.35
C LYS A 138 0.84 2.55 -0.50
N GLU A 139 -0.48 2.73 -0.55
CA GLU A 139 -1.38 1.76 -1.17
C GLU A 139 -2.42 2.44 -2.05
N ILE A 140 -2.53 1.95 -3.29
CA ILE A 140 -3.63 2.24 -4.21
C ILE A 140 -4.27 0.93 -4.59
N SER A 141 -5.59 0.82 -4.38
CA SER A 141 -6.41 -0.30 -4.81
C SER A 141 -7.62 0.22 -5.57
N ILE A 142 -7.72 -0.13 -6.86
CA ILE A 142 -8.79 0.29 -7.76
C ILE A 142 -9.36 -0.97 -8.41
N ILE A 143 -10.53 -1.39 -7.93
CA ILE A 143 -11.13 -2.67 -8.27
C ILE A 143 -12.56 -2.51 -8.79
N GLY A 144 -12.87 -3.03 -9.97
CA GLY A 144 -14.26 -3.06 -10.44
C GLY A 144 -14.88 -1.67 -10.60
N THR A 145 -14.11 -0.73 -11.16
CA THR A 145 -14.59 0.63 -11.44
C THR A 145 -14.79 0.85 -12.94
N ALA A 146 -15.51 1.90 -13.30
CA ALA A 146 -15.68 2.31 -14.69
C ALA A 146 -14.58 3.26 -15.20
N ILE A 147 -13.46 3.40 -14.46
CA ILE A 147 -12.39 4.33 -14.80
C ILE A 147 -11.83 4.02 -16.19
N GLU A 148 -11.70 5.06 -17.01
CA GLU A 148 -11.22 4.97 -18.39
C GLU A 148 -9.73 5.35 -18.52
N ASN A 149 -9.22 6.20 -17.62
CA ASN A 149 -7.83 6.68 -17.60
C ASN A 149 -7.31 6.89 -16.18
N MET A 150 -5.99 6.87 -16.03
CA MET A 150 -5.30 7.06 -14.75
C MET A 150 -4.22 8.13 -14.83
N ASP A 151 -4.39 9.15 -15.68
CA ASP A 151 -3.41 10.21 -15.92
C ASP A 151 -3.12 11.06 -14.66
N TRP A 152 -4.02 10.98 -13.68
CA TRP A 152 -3.83 11.57 -12.37
C TRP A 152 -2.72 10.87 -11.58
N LEU A 153 -2.45 9.58 -11.79
CA LEU A 153 -1.43 8.83 -11.06
C LEU A 153 -0.02 9.17 -11.57
N LYS A 154 0.65 10.14 -10.92
CA LYS A 154 1.99 10.64 -11.32
C LYS A 154 3.10 10.39 -10.30
N TRP A 155 2.86 9.59 -9.28
CA TRP A 155 3.72 9.50 -8.09
C TRP A 155 4.17 8.07 -7.79
N PRO A 156 5.30 7.90 -7.09
CA PRO A 156 5.76 6.59 -6.64
C PRO A 156 4.77 5.97 -5.66
N ILE A 157 4.67 4.63 -5.71
CA ILE A 157 3.82 3.85 -4.80
C ILE A 157 4.72 2.99 -3.94
N ALA A 158 4.72 3.25 -2.64
CA ALA A 158 5.69 2.65 -1.73
C ALA A 158 5.47 1.14 -1.52
N THR A 159 4.22 0.68 -1.38
CA THR A 159 3.95 -0.72 -1.04
C THR A 159 3.07 -1.46 -2.05
N THR A 160 1.87 -0.99 -2.37
CA THR A 160 0.93 -1.80 -3.15
C THR A 160 0.20 -0.97 -4.19
N LEU A 161 0.24 -1.44 -5.44
CA LEU A 161 -0.63 -0.98 -6.51
C LEU A 161 -1.49 -2.17 -6.95
N ASN A 162 -2.81 -2.05 -6.84
CA ASN A 162 -3.73 -3.07 -7.31
C ASN A 162 -4.74 -2.42 -8.27
N ILE A 163 -4.65 -2.77 -9.55
CA ILE A 163 -5.57 -2.33 -10.60
C ILE A 163 -6.24 -3.58 -11.13
N ALA A 164 -7.46 -3.85 -10.67
CA ALA A 164 -8.16 -5.08 -10.98
C ALA A 164 -9.58 -4.88 -11.53
N SER A 165 -9.98 -5.68 -12.52
CA SER A 165 -11.36 -5.72 -13.01
C SER A 165 -11.93 -4.35 -13.46
N ASN A 166 -11.07 -3.44 -13.95
CA ASN A 166 -11.50 -2.16 -14.51
C ASN A 166 -11.71 -2.34 -16.01
N ASP A 167 -12.90 -2.79 -16.40
CA ASP A 167 -13.20 -3.23 -17.77
C ASP A 167 -13.13 -2.11 -18.82
N ASN A 168 -13.21 -0.84 -18.40
CA ASN A 168 -13.11 0.33 -19.28
C ASN A 168 -11.69 0.91 -19.37
N LEU A 169 -10.77 0.48 -18.51
CA LEU A 169 -9.40 1.00 -18.49
C LEU A 169 -8.63 0.42 -19.68
N ALA A 170 -8.36 1.27 -20.68
CA ALA A 170 -7.73 0.84 -21.93
C ALA A 170 -6.20 0.92 -21.91
N ASN A 171 -5.65 1.90 -21.18
CA ASN A 171 -4.22 2.18 -21.17
C ASN A 171 -3.74 2.44 -19.75
N PHE A 172 -2.56 1.92 -19.43
CA PHE A 172 -1.85 2.23 -18.19
C PHE A 172 -0.38 2.45 -18.49
N SER A 173 0.21 3.51 -17.95
CA SER A 173 1.65 3.78 -18.06
C SER A 173 2.24 3.87 -16.67
N PHE A 174 3.36 3.21 -16.45
CA PHE A 174 4.11 3.37 -15.21
C PHE A 174 4.70 4.79 -15.14
N PRO A 175 4.43 5.56 -14.07
CA PRO A 175 4.88 6.95 -13.98
C PRO A 175 6.31 7.12 -13.45
N TYR A 176 7.02 6.03 -13.17
CA TYR A 176 8.39 6.02 -12.62
C TYR A 176 9.19 4.85 -13.18
N SER A 177 10.51 4.91 -13.03
CA SER A 177 11.44 3.96 -13.67
C SER A 177 11.76 2.71 -12.85
N MET A 178 11.33 2.60 -11.59
CA MET A 178 11.70 1.44 -10.75
C MET A 178 10.56 0.98 -9.85
N ILE A 179 10.40 -0.34 -9.73
CA ILE A 179 9.55 -0.97 -8.70
C ILE A 179 10.44 -1.34 -7.53
N ASN A 180 10.29 -0.65 -6.41
CA ASN A 180 11.18 -0.78 -5.26
C ASN A 180 11.03 -2.13 -4.55
N ALA A 181 12.09 -2.54 -3.85
CA ALA A 181 12.05 -3.70 -2.97
C ALA A 181 10.96 -3.52 -1.90
N GLY A 182 10.17 -4.56 -1.66
CA GLY A 182 9.02 -4.52 -0.75
C GLY A 182 7.73 -4.00 -1.39
N SER A 183 7.76 -3.48 -2.62
CA SER A 183 6.56 -3.11 -3.36
C SER A 183 5.95 -4.32 -4.09
N SER A 184 4.64 -4.35 -4.26
CA SER A 184 3.90 -5.39 -4.98
C SER A 184 2.80 -4.79 -5.85
N TYR A 185 2.98 -4.91 -7.16
CA TYR A 185 2.06 -4.35 -8.14
C TYR A 185 1.31 -5.45 -8.89
N TYR A 186 0.00 -5.31 -8.92
CA TYR A 186 -0.94 -6.24 -9.52
C TYR A 186 -1.80 -5.48 -10.53
N ILE A 187 -1.70 -5.86 -11.79
CA ILE A 187 -2.56 -5.35 -12.86
C ILE A 187 -3.28 -6.56 -13.42
N SER A 188 -4.56 -6.74 -13.06
CA SER A 188 -5.25 -7.99 -13.36
C SER A 188 -6.68 -7.83 -13.86
N VAL A 189 -7.10 -8.70 -14.77
CA VAL A 189 -8.52 -8.81 -15.20
C VAL A 189 -9.10 -7.51 -15.76
N ASN A 190 -8.28 -6.58 -16.25
CA ASN A 190 -8.76 -5.35 -16.87
C ASN A 190 -9.11 -5.67 -18.33
N ARG A 191 -10.36 -6.06 -18.60
CA ARG A 191 -10.76 -6.63 -19.91
C ARG A 191 -10.75 -5.64 -21.07
N GLY A 192 -10.70 -4.34 -20.77
CA GLY A 192 -10.53 -3.26 -21.74
C GLY A 192 -9.08 -2.92 -22.04
N MET A 193 -8.13 -3.42 -21.24
CA MET A 193 -6.73 -3.02 -21.28
C MET A 193 -6.06 -3.54 -22.55
N ARG A 194 -5.54 -2.60 -23.36
CA ARG A 194 -4.86 -2.87 -24.64
C ARG A 194 -3.37 -2.58 -24.57
N ASN A 195 -2.97 -1.63 -23.73
CA ASN A 195 -1.59 -1.20 -23.61
C ASN A 195 -1.20 -0.99 -22.15
N ILE A 196 -0.11 -1.65 -21.74
CA ILE A 196 0.58 -1.40 -20.48
C ILE A 196 1.98 -0.92 -20.84
N ASP A 197 2.22 0.38 -20.72
CA ASP A 197 3.53 0.97 -21.02
C ASP A 197 4.50 0.74 -19.86
N LEU A 198 5.46 -0.15 -20.12
CA LEU A 198 6.54 -0.57 -19.22
C LEU A 198 7.90 -0.02 -19.70
N SER A 199 7.91 0.82 -20.74
CA SER A 199 9.11 1.25 -21.45
C SER A 199 10.08 2.07 -20.61
N GLN A 200 9.59 2.72 -19.55
CA GLN A 200 10.41 3.53 -18.64
C GLN A 200 11.03 2.73 -17.50
N LEU A 201 10.58 1.49 -17.27
CA LEU A 201 11.12 0.67 -16.18
C LEU A 201 12.56 0.27 -16.49
N THR A 202 13.48 0.64 -15.60
CA THR A 202 14.89 0.27 -15.62
C THR A 202 15.19 -0.89 -14.66
N GLY A 203 14.41 -1.04 -13.59
CA GLY A 203 14.59 -2.14 -12.63
C GLY A 203 13.32 -2.55 -11.88
N ILE A 204 13.21 -3.84 -11.59
CA ILE A 204 12.11 -4.40 -10.79
C ILE A 204 12.69 -5.13 -9.59
N ALA A 205 12.80 -4.46 -8.45
CA ALA A 205 13.24 -5.02 -7.18
C ALA A 205 12.10 -5.57 -6.31
N GLY A 206 10.87 -5.10 -6.54
CA GLY A 206 9.66 -5.62 -5.93
C GLY A 206 8.98 -6.72 -6.76
N SER A 207 7.67 -6.88 -6.59
CA SER A 207 6.86 -7.81 -7.37
C SER A 207 6.02 -7.08 -8.42
N LEU A 208 6.00 -7.59 -9.65
CA LEU A 208 5.11 -7.17 -10.72
C LEU A 208 4.34 -8.38 -11.25
N ALA A 209 3.02 -8.34 -11.13
CA ALA A 209 2.13 -9.35 -11.67
C ALA A 209 1.14 -8.71 -12.67
N ILE A 210 1.22 -9.15 -13.92
CA ILE A 210 0.30 -8.75 -15.00
C ILE A 210 -0.44 -10.01 -15.43
N SER A 211 -1.77 -10.06 -15.21
CA SER A 211 -2.54 -11.26 -15.50
C SER A 211 -3.97 -11.03 -15.99
N GLY A 212 -4.46 -11.86 -16.93
CA GLY A 212 -5.87 -11.84 -17.32
C GLY A 212 -6.36 -10.54 -18.00
N ASN A 213 -5.43 -9.68 -18.43
CA ASN A 213 -5.70 -8.50 -19.24
C ASN A 213 -5.71 -8.89 -20.74
N LYS A 214 -6.04 -7.94 -21.64
CA LYS A 214 -6.11 -8.18 -23.10
C LYS A 214 -4.93 -7.60 -23.89
N ASP A 215 -3.97 -6.97 -23.23
CA ASP A 215 -2.76 -6.47 -23.87
C ASP A 215 -1.97 -7.62 -24.52
N ARG A 216 -1.42 -7.32 -25.69
CA ARG A 216 -0.76 -8.30 -26.56
C ARG A 216 0.75 -8.09 -26.60
N ASP A 217 1.19 -6.89 -26.33
CA ASP A 217 2.57 -6.46 -26.49
C ASP A 217 3.07 -5.87 -25.17
N LEU A 218 4.09 -6.51 -24.59
CA LEU A 218 4.78 -6.05 -23.39
C LEU A 218 6.20 -5.62 -23.74
N GLN A 219 6.46 -4.31 -23.70
CA GLN A 219 7.74 -3.72 -24.08
C GLN A 219 8.47 -3.12 -22.87
N PHE A 220 9.55 -3.78 -22.47
CA PHE A 220 10.44 -3.35 -21.38
C PHE A 220 11.71 -2.75 -21.98
N ASN A 221 11.56 -1.62 -22.69
CA ASN A 221 12.61 -1.05 -23.52
C ASN A 221 13.87 -0.62 -22.76
N LYS A 222 13.77 -0.31 -21.46
CA LYS A 222 14.89 0.15 -20.64
C LYS A 222 15.23 -0.79 -19.47
N LEU A 223 14.55 -1.95 -19.37
CA LEU A 223 14.68 -2.80 -18.19
C LEU A 223 16.04 -3.49 -18.18
N GLU A 224 16.84 -3.20 -17.17
CA GLU A 224 18.20 -3.73 -16.99
C GLU A 224 18.25 -4.87 -15.96
N SER A 225 17.47 -4.78 -14.87
CA SER A 225 17.47 -5.79 -13.80
C SER A 225 16.08 -6.23 -13.33
N ILE A 226 15.95 -7.52 -13.02
CA ILE A 226 14.83 -8.07 -12.24
C ILE A 226 15.42 -8.67 -10.95
N ASP A 227 15.35 -7.92 -9.86
CA ASP A 227 15.83 -8.36 -8.55
C ASP A 227 14.73 -8.99 -7.69
N GLY A 228 13.47 -8.67 -7.98
CA GLY A 228 12.30 -9.24 -7.31
C GLY A 228 11.59 -10.30 -8.16
N TYR A 229 10.27 -10.24 -8.26
CA TYR A 229 9.46 -11.24 -8.97
C TYR A 229 8.62 -10.63 -10.07
N VAL A 230 8.72 -11.16 -11.28
CA VAL A 230 7.87 -10.77 -12.40
C VAL A 230 7.03 -11.97 -12.83
N LYS A 231 5.70 -11.82 -12.79
CA LYS A 231 4.74 -12.80 -13.33
C LYS A 231 3.94 -12.15 -14.45
N LEU A 232 4.05 -12.72 -15.64
CA LEU A 232 3.26 -12.36 -16.82
C LEU A 232 2.39 -13.57 -17.19
N ASP A 233 1.08 -13.39 -17.22
CA ASP A 233 0.10 -14.45 -17.50
C ASP A 233 -1.08 -13.92 -18.35
N GLY A 234 -1.02 -14.09 -19.66
CA GLY A 234 -2.00 -13.45 -20.55
C GLY A 234 -1.89 -13.87 -22.01
N PRO A 235 -2.66 -13.25 -22.93
CA PRO A 235 -2.62 -13.57 -24.35
C PRO A 235 -1.53 -12.80 -25.11
N PHE A 236 -0.31 -12.71 -24.55
CA PHE A 236 0.78 -11.91 -25.11
C PHE A 236 1.28 -12.52 -26.44
N ALA A 237 1.29 -11.73 -27.50
CA ALA A 237 1.91 -12.08 -28.77
C ALA A 237 3.39 -11.66 -28.84
N ASN A 238 3.77 -10.64 -28.07
CA ASN A 238 5.13 -10.14 -28.04
C ASN A 238 5.54 -9.73 -26.63
N ILE A 239 6.70 -10.19 -26.19
CA ILE A 239 7.35 -9.76 -24.96
C ILE A 239 8.78 -9.42 -25.33
N SER A 240 9.23 -8.20 -25.00
CA SER A 240 10.56 -7.73 -25.34
C SER A 240 11.24 -7.07 -24.15
N MET A 241 12.48 -7.50 -23.86
CA MET A 241 13.33 -7.02 -22.77
C MET A 241 14.78 -6.83 -23.27
N PRO A 242 15.03 -5.96 -24.26
CA PRO A 242 16.29 -5.94 -25.02
C PRO A 242 17.52 -5.55 -24.19
N HIS A 243 17.34 -4.81 -23.10
CA HIS A 243 18.42 -4.33 -22.23
C HIS A 243 18.58 -5.14 -20.94
N LEU A 244 17.86 -6.26 -20.78
CA LEU A 244 17.91 -7.04 -19.55
C LEU A 244 19.27 -7.71 -19.38
N MET A 245 19.99 -7.31 -18.33
CA MET A 245 21.34 -7.78 -18.02
C MET A 245 21.36 -8.81 -16.89
N SER A 246 20.45 -8.71 -15.92
CA SER A 246 20.40 -9.61 -14.77
C SER A 246 18.96 -9.96 -14.35
N ILE A 247 18.79 -11.22 -13.96
CA ILE A 247 17.66 -11.66 -13.15
C ILE A 247 18.29 -12.20 -11.86
N ASN A 248 18.14 -11.48 -10.75
CA ASN A 248 18.58 -11.96 -9.42
C ASN A 248 17.43 -12.62 -8.65
N GLY A 249 16.18 -12.25 -8.97
CA GLY A 249 14.98 -12.87 -8.42
C GLY A 249 14.40 -13.93 -9.36
N ALA A 250 13.16 -13.75 -9.79
CA ALA A 250 12.52 -14.69 -10.72
C ALA A 250 11.59 -14.03 -11.75
N LEU A 251 11.55 -14.63 -12.94
CA LEU A 251 10.70 -14.23 -14.06
C LEU A 251 9.86 -15.42 -14.52
N ARG A 252 8.54 -15.32 -14.43
CA ARG A 252 7.61 -16.28 -15.04
C ARG A 252 6.82 -15.60 -16.14
N ALA A 253 6.95 -16.10 -17.37
CA ALA A 253 6.18 -15.65 -18.52
C ALA A 253 5.35 -16.80 -19.08
N GLN A 254 4.03 -16.68 -19.01
CA GLN A 254 3.09 -17.64 -19.58
C GLN A 254 2.18 -16.90 -20.54
N SER A 255 2.15 -17.36 -21.78
CA SER A 255 1.22 -16.83 -22.78
C SER A 255 0.32 -17.90 -23.35
N THR A 256 -0.96 -17.56 -23.57
CA THR A 256 -1.90 -18.39 -24.33
C THR A 256 -1.66 -18.32 -25.84
N VAL A 257 -0.81 -17.38 -26.28
CA VAL A 257 -0.38 -17.18 -27.67
C VAL A 257 1.09 -17.61 -27.82
N ASP A 258 1.56 -17.74 -29.05
CA ASP A 258 2.94 -18.08 -29.35
C ASP A 258 3.91 -16.95 -28.95
N ILE A 259 4.80 -17.25 -28.01
CA ILE A 259 5.94 -16.42 -27.60
C ILE A 259 7.25 -17.21 -27.62
N ILE A 260 7.35 -18.27 -28.46
CA ILE A 260 8.53 -19.15 -28.53
C ILE A 260 9.82 -18.36 -28.78
N ALA A 261 9.77 -17.31 -29.61
CA ALA A 261 10.93 -16.45 -29.87
C ALA A 261 11.49 -15.82 -28.58
N PHE A 262 10.60 -15.33 -27.70
CA PHE A 262 10.97 -14.79 -26.41
C PHE A 262 11.50 -15.88 -25.46
N CYS A 263 10.84 -17.04 -25.41
CA CYS A 263 11.31 -18.16 -24.58
C CYS A 263 12.70 -18.66 -25.01
N ASN A 264 12.96 -18.75 -26.31
CA ASN A 264 14.28 -19.11 -26.85
C ASN A 264 15.32 -18.04 -26.56
N TRP A 265 14.95 -16.75 -26.67
CA TRP A 265 15.85 -15.66 -26.32
C TRP A 265 16.25 -15.73 -24.84
N LEU A 266 15.32 -16.03 -23.92
CA LEU A 266 15.60 -16.22 -22.50
C LEU A 266 16.56 -17.39 -22.23
N SER A 267 16.38 -18.52 -22.92
CA SER A 267 17.13 -19.75 -22.64
C SER A 267 18.60 -19.69 -23.05
N VAL A 268 18.95 -18.83 -23.99
CA VAL A 268 20.33 -18.65 -24.48
C VAL A 268 21.10 -17.53 -23.77
N GLN A 269 20.49 -16.85 -22.80
CA GLN A 269 21.20 -15.82 -22.05
C GLN A 269 22.10 -16.44 -20.97
N ASP A 270 23.37 -16.65 -21.31
CA ASP A 270 24.40 -17.16 -20.38
C ASP A 270 24.63 -16.24 -19.15
N ARG A 271 24.08 -15.01 -19.16
CA ARG A 271 24.28 -13.99 -18.12
C ARG A 271 23.13 -13.86 -17.12
N LEU A 272 21.98 -14.48 -17.36
CA LEU A 272 20.83 -14.36 -16.45
C LEU A 272 20.95 -15.40 -15.34
N LEU A 273 21.49 -15.00 -14.19
CA LEU A 273 21.80 -15.86 -13.03
C LEU A 273 20.57 -16.26 -12.18
N GLY A 274 19.35 -15.98 -12.64
CA GLY A 274 18.11 -16.14 -11.88
C GLY A 274 17.20 -17.24 -12.37
N HIS A 275 16.10 -17.44 -11.67
CA HIS A 275 15.09 -18.43 -12.07
C HIS A 275 14.13 -17.82 -13.09
N TYR A 276 14.11 -18.36 -14.31
CA TYR A 276 13.09 -18.00 -15.29
C TYR A 276 12.30 -19.23 -15.75
N ASP A 277 11.01 -19.04 -16.00
CA ASP A 277 10.07 -20.03 -16.50
C ASP A 277 9.26 -19.40 -17.64
N CYS A 278 9.33 -19.99 -18.84
CA CYS A 278 8.65 -19.49 -20.02
C CYS A 278 7.79 -20.57 -20.66
N THR A 279 6.50 -20.31 -20.84
CA THR A 279 5.55 -21.21 -21.49
C THR A 279 4.80 -20.47 -22.60
N ALA A 280 5.05 -20.87 -23.84
CA ALA A 280 4.31 -20.40 -25.02
C ALA A 280 3.11 -21.31 -25.33
N ASN A 281 2.08 -20.77 -25.98
CA ASN A 281 0.89 -21.53 -26.42
C ASN A 281 0.22 -22.31 -25.26
N ASN A 282 0.15 -21.71 -24.08
CA ASN A 282 -0.42 -22.35 -22.91
C ASN A 282 -1.94 -22.53 -23.07
N THR A 283 -2.37 -23.78 -23.32
CA THR A 283 -3.79 -24.15 -23.44
C THR A 283 -4.47 -24.43 -22.10
N ASN A 284 -3.72 -24.39 -20.99
CA ASN A 284 -4.24 -24.54 -19.62
C ASN A 284 -3.71 -23.40 -18.73
N PRO A 285 -4.21 -22.17 -18.91
CA PRO A 285 -3.76 -21.02 -18.13
C PRO A 285 -4.04 -21.24 -16.63
N ALA A 286 -3.12 -20.77 -15.78
CA ALA A 286 -3.30 -20.84 -14.33
C ALA A 286 -4.57 -20.07 -13.92
N PRO A 287 -5.24 -20.44 -12.81
CA PRO A 287 -6.39 -19.69 -12.32
C PRO A 287 -5.98 -18.24 -12.05
N ILE A 288 -6.70 -17.31 -12.66
CA ILE A 288 -6.48 -15.86 -12.53
C ILE A 288 -6.79 -15.46 -11.09
N VAL A 289 -5.75 -15.17 -10.30
CA VAL A 289 -5.91 -14.71 -8.91
C VAL A 289 -6.31 -13.23 -8.95
N THR A 290 -7.58 -12.95 -8.69
CA THR A 290 -8.02 -11.60 -8.32
C THR A 290 -7.71 -11.45 -6.83
N SER A 291 -6.68 -10.68 -6.48
CA SER A 291 -6.38 -10.33 -5.08
C SER A 291 -7.44 -9.35 -4.57
N THR A 292 -8.62 -9.89 -4.31
CA THR A 292 -9.65 -9.27 -3.49
C THR A 292 -9.13 -9.32 -2.06
N SER A 293 -8.91 -8.17 -1.43
CA SER A 293 -8.62 -8.08 0.01
C SER A 293 -9.87 -8.44 0.81
N SER A 294 -10.24 -9.72 0.78
CA SER A 294 -11.24 -10.31 1.65
C SER A 294 -10.53 -11.18 2.67
N THR A 295 -10.61 -10.77 3.93
CA THR A 295 -10.33 -11.61 5.09
C THR A 295 -11.25 -12.85 5.02
N ALA A 296 -10.74 -13.98 4.55
CA ALA A 296 -11.48 -15.24 4.54
C ALA A 296 -10.82 -16.22 5.52
N LEU A 297 -11.56 -16.50 6.60
CA LEU A 297 -11.37 -17.65 7.46
C LEU A 297 -11.66 -18.93 6.66
N ASN A 298 -10.77 -19.91 6.82
CA ASN A 298 -10.77 -21.22 6.18
C ASN A 298 -12.05 -22.02 6.39
N THR A 299 -12.41 -22.87 5.42
CA THR A 299 -12.64 -24.31 5.66
C THR A 299 -12.31 -25.12 4.40
N ALA A 300 -11.33 -26.01 4.51
CA ALA A 300 -11.12 -27.09 3.57
C ALA A 300 -12.06 -28.24 3.95
N GLU A 301 -12.85 -28.73 3.01
CA GLU A 301 -13.54 -30.00 3.18
C GLU A 301 -13.36 -30.86 1.93
N ALA A 302 -12.75 -32.02 2.16
CA ALA A 302 -12.62 -33.09 1.19
C ALA A 302 -13.97 -33.80 1.07
N THR A 303 -14.37 -34.19 -0.13
CA THR A 303 -15.44 -35.18 -0.29
C THR A 303 -15.12 -36.11 -1.45
N SER A 304 -14.95 -37.39 -1.09
CA SER A 304 -14.98 -38.53 -1.99
C SER A 304 -16.42 -38.83 -2.43
N SER A 305 -16.51 -39.26 -3.68
CA SER A 305 -17.63 -39.88 -4.40
C SER A 305 -18.63 -40.72 -3.58
N ILE A 306 -19.92 -40.62 -3.95
CA ILE A 306 -20.80 -41.74 -4.39
C ILE A 306 -22.09 -41.17 -5.05
N THR A 307 -22.61 -42.00 -5.96
CA THR A 307 -23.59 -41.87 -7.07
C THR A 307 -25.06 -41.50 -6.77
N THR A 308 -25.60 -40.68 -7.69
CA THR A 308 -26.94 -40.63 -8.34
C THR A 308 -28.15 -41.37 -7.77
N SER A 309 -29.27 -40.64 -7.58
CA SER A 309 -30.51 -40.78 -8.39
C SER A 309 -31.62 -39.76 -7.99
N ASP A 310 -32.18 -39.11 -9.02
CA ASP A 310 -33.56 -38.63 -9.26
C ASP A 310 -34.25 -37.45 -8.52
N THR A 311 -34.43 -36.38 -9.31
CA THR A 311 -35.69 -35.71 -9.73
C THR A 311 -36.74 -35.23 -8.69
N SER A 312 -36.90 -33.91 -8.55
CA SER A 312 -38.11 -33.12 -8.95
C SER A 312 -38.27 -31.78 -8.20
N ASN A 313 -38.90 -30.83 -8.90
CA ASN A 313 -39.29 -29.47 -8.51
C ASN A 313 -40.01 -29.33 -7.16
N GLY A 314 -39.85 -28.17 -6.52
CA GLY A 314 -40.80 -27.69 -5.51
C GLY A 314 -40.28 -26.48 -4.75
N SER A 315 -40.71 -25.29 -5.16
CA SER A 315 -40.68 -24.07 -4.35
C SER A 315 -41.52 -24.23 -3.09
N ASP A 316 -40.98 -23.89 -1.92
CA ASP A 316 -41.77 -23.24 -0.87
C ASP A 316 -40.91 -22.55 0.19
N LYS A 317 -41.39 -21.36 0.59
CA LYS A 317 -40.87 -20.56 1.69
C LYS A 317 -41.45 -21.07 3.00
N SER A 318 -40.62 -21.22 4.03
CA SER A 318 -41.13 -21.35 5.41
C SER A 318 -40.33 -20.47 6.36
N ASN A 319 -41.02 -19.43 6.86
CA ASN A 319 -40.71 -18.74 8.12
C ASN A 319 -40.70 -19.74 9.27
N LEU A 320 -39.68 -19.66 10.13
CA LEU A 320 -39.63 -20.40 11.39
C LEU A 320 -39.92 -19.48 12.58
N SER A 321 -40.75 -20.04 13.47
CA SER A 321 -41.38 -19.43 14.64
C SER A 321 -40.44 -19.33 15.86
N THR A 322 -40.64 -18.29 16.67
CA THR A 322 -39.84 -17.80 17.82
C THR A 322 -39.82 -18.72 19.05
N GLY A 323 -39.65 -20.04 18.89
CA GLY A 323 -39.80 -21.02 19.99
C GLY A 323 -38.61 -21.93 20.28
N ALA A 324 -37.47 -21.82 19.58
CA ALA A 324 -36.35 -22.78 19.68
C ALA A 324 -35.00 -22.16 20.08
N ILE A 325 -35.04 -20.99 20.72
CA ILE A 325 -33.85 -20.27 21.21
C ILE A 325 -33.93 -20.29 22.73
N ILE A 326 -33.38 -21.31 23.37
CA ILE A 326 -32.82 -21.37 24.74
C ILE A 326 -32.49 -22.86 24.98
N GLY A 327 -31.23 -23.25 24.82
CA GLY A 327 -30.82 -24.64 25.07
C GLY A 327 -29.45 -25.10 24.58
N ILE A 328 -28.69 -24.30 23.81
CA ILE A 328 -27.36 -24.70 23.28
C ILE A 328 -26.29 -23.60 23.47
N SER A 329 -26.25 -22.92 24.62
CA SER A 329 -25.27 -21.84 24.84
C SER A 329 -24.24 -22.08 25.96
N MET A 330 -24.22 -23.25 26.60
CA MET A 330 -23.26 -23.54 27.69
C MET A 330 -22.24 -24.64 27.40
N GLY A 331 -22.37 -25.40 26.31
CA GLY A 331 -21.38 -26.42 25.92
C GLY A 331 -20.15 -25.87 25.17
N MET A 332 -20.31 -24.77 24.43
CA MET A 332 -19.26 -24.24 23.55
C MET A 332 -18.16 -23.46 24.29
N VAL A 333 -18.47 -22.85 25.44
CA VAL A 333 -17.48 -22.04 26.18
C VAL A 333 -16.42 -22.93 26.85
N VAL A 334 -16.80 -24.12 27.32
CA VAL A 334 -15.88 -25.08 27.92
C VAL A 334 -15.01 -25.76 26.85
N LEU A 335 -15.56 -26.07 25.68
CA LEU A 335 -14.79 -26.65 24.59
C LEU A 335 -13.79 -25.65 23.99
N LEU A 336 -14.19 -24.39 23.81
CA LEU A 336 -13.33 -23.33 23.27
C LEU A 336 -12.19 -22.96 24.23
N SER A 337 -12.43 -22.97 25.55
CA SER A 337 -11.38 -22.70 26.54
C SER A 337 -10.35 -23.85 26.63
N LEU A 338 -10.76 -25.11 26.46
CA LEU A 338 -9.83 -26.26 26.37
C LEU A 338 -9.01 -26.26 25.06
N ILE A 339 -9.59 -25.80 23.96
CA ILE A 339 -8.89 -25.67 22.68
C ILE A 339 -7.87 -24.52 22.73
N LEU A 340 -8.23 -23.37 23.30
CA LEU A 340 -7.30 -22.23 23.43
C LEU A 340 -6.12 -22.52 24.36
N THR A 341 -6.34 -23.25 25.46
CA THR A 341 -5.26 -23.65 26.39
C THR A 341 -4.31 -24.69 25.78
N SER A 342 -4.82 -25.63 24.97
CA SER A 342 -4.00 -26.60 24.26
C SER A 342 -3.18 -25.99 23.12
N LEU A 343 -3.72 -25.02 22.37
CA LEU A 343 -2.95 -24.26 21.37
C LEU A 343 -1.85 -23.40 22.00
N ALA A 344 -2.12 -22.77 23.15
CA ALA A 344 -1.12 -21.99 23.88
C ALA A 344 0.05 -22.88 24.34
N LEU A 345 -0.23 -24.06 24.91
CA LEU A 345 0.79 -25.02 25.32
C LEU A 345 1.64 -25.52 24.14
N LEU A 346 1.03 -25.77 22.98
CA LEU A 346 1.78 -26.16 21.77
C LEU A 346 2.65 -25.02 21.24
N PHE A 347 2.19 -23.78 21.30
CA PHE A 347 2.97 -22.61 20.92
C PHE A 347 4.18 -22.42 21.84
N PHE A 348 4.00 -22.54 23.16
CA PHE A 348 5.11 -22.46 24.13
C PHE A 348 6.12 -23.61 23.96
N ARG A 349 5.67 -24.84 23.69
CA ARG A 349 6.57 -25.98 23.40
C ARG A 349 7.35 -25.80 22.09
N ARG A 350 6.75 -25.21 21.05
CA ARG A 350 7.46 -24.85 19.80
C ARG A 350 8.48 -23.74 20.03
N ARG A 351 8.18 -22.76 20.89
CA ARG A 351 9.13 -21.70 21.27
C ARG A 351 10.33 -22.23 22.06
N ALA A 352 10.09 -23.19 22.98
CA ALA A 352 11.16 -23.85 23.73
C ALA A 352 12.10 -24.66 22.83
N LYS A 353 11.55 -25.41 21.85
CA LYS A 353 12.36 -26.14 20.86
C LYS A 353 13.19 -25.23 19.95
N LYS A 354 12.66 -24.06 19.56
CA LYS A 354 13.42 -23.06 18.80
C LYS A 354 14.59 -22.46 19.61
N LYS A 355 14.42 -22.28 20.93
CA LYS A 355 15.49 -21.81 21.82
C LYS A 355 16.60 -22.85 22.01
N GLN A 356 16.27 -24.13 22.03
CA GLN A 356 17.25 -25.23 22.08
C GLN A 356 18.01 -25.41 20.75
N ALA A 357 17.38 -25.18 19.60
CA ALA A 357 18.04 -25.23 18.29
C ALA A 357 19.04 -24.07 18.07
N ALA A 358 18.72 -22.86 18.58
CA ALA A 358 19.63 -21.71 18.50
C ALA A 358 20.90 -21.89 19.36
N LEU A 359 20.78 -22.56 20.51
CA LEU A 359 21.93 -22.89 21.38
C LEU A 359 22.80 -24.02 20.80
N ALA A 360 22.22 -24.92 19.99
CA ALA A 360 22.98 -25.98 19.31
C ALA A 360 23.82 -25.45 18.13
N GLN A 361 23.38 -24.38 17.45
CA GLN A 361 24.15 -23.73 16.37
C GLN A 361 25.37 -22.95 16.87
N GLN A 362 25.34 -22.43 18.11
CA GLN A 362 26.46 -21.68 18.69
C GLN A 362 27.64 -22.60 19.11
N ASN A 363 27.34 -23.85 19.46
CA ASN A 363 28.37 -24.85 19.79
C ASN A 363 28.99 -25.51 18.54
N ALA A 364 28.29 -25.49 17.39
CA ALA A 364 28.81 -26.04 16.13
C ALA A 364 29.80 -25.08 15.42
N THR A 365 29.67 -23.76 15.60
CA THR A 365 30.59 -22.77 15.02
C THR A 365 31.93 -22.64 15.75
N SER A 366 32.10 -23.30 16.90
CA SER A 366 33.36 -23.28 17.67
C SER A 366 34.24 -24.51 17.42
N ALA A 367 33.74 -25.52 16.71
CA ALA A 367 34.48 -26.76 16.42
C ALA A 367 35.21 -26.75 15.06
N ASP A 368 34.90 -25.82 14.16
CA ASP A 368 35.46 -25.78 12.79
C ASP A 368 36.54 -24.70 12.58
N ARG A 369 37.18 -24.24 13.66
CA ARG A 369 38.39 -23.40 13.60
C ARG A 369 39.59 -24.10 14.23
N LYS A 370 39.74 -25.40 13.96
CA LYS A 370 40.97 -26.16 14.21
C LYS A 370 41.20 -27.16 13.08
N THR A 371 41.62 -26.67 11.93
CA THR A 371 42.57 -27.40 11.07
C THR A 371 43.17 -26.46 10.04
N HIS A 372 44.47 -26.64 9.82
CA HIS A 372 45.29 -26.03 8.78
C HIS A 372 45.91 -24.64 9.05
N SER A 373 47.10 -24.66 9.66
CA SER A 373 48.26 -23.90 9.20
C SER A 373 49.53 -24.51 9.79
N THR A 374 50.24 -25.29 8.99
CA THR A 374 51.62 -25.72 9.20
C THR A 374 52.56 -24.58 8.86
N SER A 375 53.39 -24.14 9.81
CA SER A 375 54.71 -23.54 9.53
C SER A 375 55.57 -23.57 10.81
N THR A 376 56.86 -23.74 10.57
CA THR A 376 57.95 -24.19 11.43
C THR A 376 58.54 -23.13 12.38
N LEU A 377 59.24 -23.64 13.41
CA LEU A 377 60.39 -23.10 14.17
C LEU A 377 60.12 -22.49 15.58
N GLY A 378 60.75 -23.07 16.61
CA GLY A 378 61.10 -22.40 17.87
C GLY A 378 60.67 -23.11 19.15
N ASP A 379 61.66 -23.55 19.96
CA ASP A 379 61.56 -24.25 21.24
C ASP A 379 61.10 -23.40 22.45
N GLU A 380 60.76 -24.15 23.52
CA GLU A 380 60.87 -23.87 24.97
C GLU A 380 59.66 -23.49 25.86
N LEU A 381 59.45 -24.39 26.85
CA LEU A 381 59.20 -24.25 28.30
C LEU A 381 57.80 -23.91 28.88
N ASP A 382 57.17 -24.98 29.38
CA ASP A 382 56.64 -25.23 30.74
C ASP A 382 56.21 -24.06 31.66
N ALA A 383 54.94 -24.08 32.11
CA ALA A 383 54.55 -23.78 33.49
C ALA A 383 53.06 -24.08 33.78
N SER A 384 52.85 -24.73 34.94
CA SER A 384 51.59 -25.13 35.54
C SER A 384 50.73 -23.97 36.07
N GLY A 385 49.39 -24.12 36.05
CA GLY A 385 48.49 -23.13 36.65
C GLY A 385 47.04 -23.60 36.80
N VAL A 386 46.70 -23.97 38.03
CA VAL A 386 45.47 -24.54 38.59
C VAL A 386 44.14 -23.81 38.27
N ARG A 387 43.07 -24.60 38.13
CA ARG A 387 41.64 -24.19 38.06
C ARG A 387 41.10 -23.75 39.43
N TYR A 388 40.21 -22.76 39.44
CA TYR A 388 39.17 -22.60 40.46
C TYR A 388 37.83 -22.23 39.83
N GLU A 389 36.79 -23.00 40.14
CA GLU A 389 35.38 -22.64 39.94
C GLU A 389 34.80 -22.12 41.27
N MET A 390 33.91 -21.14 41.20
CA MET A 390 32.93 -20.90 42.27
C MET A 390 31.69 -20.23 41.69
N GLY A 391 30.52 -20.80 42.01
CA GLY A 391 29.20 -20.38 41.53
C GLY A 391 28.39 -19.53 42.52
N GLY A 392 27.14 -19.29 42.15
CA GLY A 392 26.10 -18.59 42.93
C GLY A 392 26.10 -17.09 42.67
N GLY A 393 25.00 -16.38 42.43
CA GLY A 393 23.60 -16.68 42.68
C GLY A 393 22.94 -15.46 43.33
N LEU A 394 21.91 -14.92 42.67
CA LEU A 394 20.75 -14.22 43.22
C LEU A 394 20.83 -12.75 43.75
N VAL A 395 19.84 -11.98 43.23
CA VAL A 395 19.03 -10.91 43.84
C VAL A 395 19.28 -9.45 43.40
N THR A 396 18.14 -8.88 43.01
CA THR A 396 17.72 -7.55 42.55
C THR A 396 17.79 -6.44 43.60
N GLN A 397 18.00 -5.18 43.18
CA GLN A 397 17.42 -4.00 43.85
C GLN A 397 17.27 -2.79 42.89
N GLU A 398 16.14 -2.10 43.01
CA GLU A 398 15.61 -0.99 42.19
C GLU A 398 15.86 0.41 42.81
N LEU A 399 15.60 1.46 42.00
CA LEU A 399 15.37 2.92 42.26
C LEU A 399 16.57 3.91 42.32
N PRO A 400 16.39 5.23 42.07
CA PRO A 400 15.57 5.94 41.07
C PRO A 400 16.31 7.13 40.36
N GLU A 401 15.56 7.83 39.50
CA GLU A 401 15.87 8.97 38.63
C GLU A 401 16.41 10.26 39.30
N ALA A 402 17.37 10.94 38.65
CA ALA A 402 17.71 12.36 38.89
C ALA A 402 18.19 13.04 37.59
N LYS A 403 17.48 14.10 37.15
CA LYS A 403 17.88 15.09 36.11
C LYS A 403 18.75 16.21 36.73
N PRO A 404 19.15 17.26 35.97
CA PRO A 404 20.04 17.29 34.82
C PRO A 404 21.32 18.10 35.18
N ARG A 405 22.40 18.01 34.38
CA ARG A 405 23.58 18.86 34.54
C ARG A 405 23.76 19.82 33.36
N THR A 406 24.03 21.05 33.76
CA THR A 406 24.33 22.27 33.01
C THR A 406 25.70 22.18 32.31
N GLU A 407 25.76 22.53 31.03
CA GLU A 407 27.01 22.75 30.30
C GLU A 407 27.50 24.19 30.57
N LEU A 408 28.81 24.35 30.81
CA LEU A 408 29.47 25.63 31.06
C LEU A 408 30.56 25.83 30.01
N ASP A 409 30.59 27.04 29.44
CA ASP A 409 31.51 27.54 28.42
C ASP A 409 33.00 27.39 28.75
N GLY A 410 33.80 27.06 27.72
CA GLY A 410 35.25 27.10 27.72
C GLY A 410 35.77 28.02 26.60
N HIS A 411 36.26 29.19 26.99
CA HIS A 411 36.83 30.24 26.14
C HIS A 411 38.36 30.11 26.00
N THR A 412 38.85 30.29 24.76
CA THR A 412 40.03 31.10 24.30
C THR A 412 41.45 30.60 24.70
N PHE A 413 42.48 30.53 23.83
CA PHE A 413 43.31 31.59 23.19
C PHE A 413 44.26 30.96 22.12
N GLN A 414 44.36 31.47 20.86
CA GLN A 414 45.33 32.47 20.27
C GLN A 414 46.78 31.91 20.10
N GLU A 415 47.61 32.13 19.06
CA GLU A 415 47.68 32.88 17.78
C GLU A 415 48.73 32.19 16.86
N MET A 416 48.71 32.45 15.55
CA MET A 416 49.92 32.83 14.77
C MET A 416 49.58 33.28 13.34
N ASP A 417 50.14 34.44 12.95
CA ASP A 417 50.05 35.13 11.66
C ASP A 417 50.74 34.39 10.49
N ASN A 418 50.30 34.63 9.24
CA ASN A 418 51.21 35.03 8.16
C ASN A 418 50.50 35.68 6.94
N ASP A 419 51.22 36.59 6.33
CA ASP A 419 50.91 37.58 5.30
C ASP A 419 50.59 37.07 3.88
N SER A 420 50.06 38.02 3.09
CA SER A 420 50.32 38.29 1.65
C SER A 420 49.26 37.97 0.58
N GLU A 421 48.82 39.07 -0.04
CA GLU A 421 48.55 39.31 -1.47
C GLU A 421 47.13 39.23 -2.09
N LYS A 422 46.78 40.39 -2.67
CA LYS A 422 45.66 40.79 -3.55
C LYS A 422 45.87 40.15 -4.96
N ALA A 423 44.98 40.14 -5.95
CA ALA A 423 44.00 41.13 -6.39
C ALA A 423 43.00 40.57 -7.45
N PHE A 424 41.81 41.18 -7.44
CA PHE A 424 40.85 41.50 -8.53
C PHE A 424 41.15 41.17 -10.00
N PHE A 425 40.10 40.77 -10.76
CA PHE A 425 39.66 41.45 -11.99
C PHE A 425 38.15 41.32 -12.26
N ARG A 426 37.56 42.35 -12.86
CA ARG A 426 36.12 42.65 -13.01
C ARG A 426 35.86 43.13 -14.47
N HIS A 427 34.76 42.67 -15.11
CA HIS A 427 34.02 43.27 -16.26
C HIS A 427 34.77 43.46 -17.62
N LYS A 428 34.20 43.50 -18.83
CA LYS A 428 32.86 43.86 -19.38
C LYS A 428 32.78 43.50 -20.90
N LYS A 429 31.56 43.37 -21.46
CA LYS A 429 31.12 43.32 -22.91
C LYS A 429 31.55 44.60 -23.71
N PRO A 430 31.40 44.76 -25.07
CA PRO A 430 30.20 44.51 -25.93
C PRO A 430 30.44 44.02 -27.41
N ALA A 431 29.44 43.45 -28.12
CA ALA A 431 28.72 43.89 -29.38
C ALA A 431 29.56 43.94 -30.69
N SER A 432 29.15 43.77 -31.96
CA SER A 432 27.90 43.66 -32.77
C SER A 432 28.30 43.09 -34.18
N ASP A 433 27.31 42.73 -35.00
CA ASP A 433 27.29 42.60 -36.48
C ASP A 433 27.12 41.20 -37.13
N SER A 434 26.08 41.12 -37.98
CA SER A 434 25.64 40.03 -38.89
C SER A 434 26.31 40.18 -40.29
N PRO A 435 25.92 39.51 -41.41
CA PRO A 435 24.99 38.37 -41.67
C PRO A 435 25.47 37.33 -42.75
N VAL A 436 24.61 36.35 -43.07
CA VAL A 436 24.44 35.53 -44.33
C VAL A 436 25.51 34.50 -44.74
N GLY A 437 25.04 33.26 -45.02
CA GLY A 437 25.76 32.29 -45.86
C GLY A 437 25.08 30.91 -45.95
N THR A 438 24.14 30.77 -46.88
CA THR A 438 23.53 29.53 -47.41
C THR A 438 24.56 28.51 -47.92
N PHE A 439 24.31 27.21 -47.77
CA PHE A 439 24.94 26.18 -48.61
C PHE A 439 23.92 25.06 -48.96
N GLU A 440 23.55 25.03 -50.23
CA GLU A 440 22.92 23.90 -50.92
C GLU A 440 23.98 22.85 -51.33
N LEU A 441 23.46 21.66 -51.59
CA LEU A 441 24.10 20.40 -52.00
C LEU A 441 24.98 20.47 -53.26
N PRO A 442 25.77 19.41 -53.51
CA PRO A 442 25.33 18.44 -54.51
C PRO A 442 25.03 17.03 -53.97
#